data_AF-A0A8K0EEK8-F1
#
_entry.id   AF-A0A8K0EEK8-F1
#
_cell.length_a   1.000
_cell.length_b   1.000
_cell.length_c   1.000
_cell.angle_alpha   90.00
_cell.angle_beta   90.00
_cell.angle_gamma   90.00
#
_symmetry.space_group_name_H-M   'P 1'
#
loop_
_entity.id
_entity.type
_entity.pdbx_description
1 polymer ?
#
loop_
_entity_poly.entity_id
_entity_poly.type
_entity_poly.pdbx_seq_one_letter_code
_entity_poly.pdbx_strand_id
1 'polypeptide(L)'
;MVTRLTTVYTLTETLFPWSKHPNTTHTVSSPENILLAHLGQSYRCNSSTPVKFGSTVNATFFGLKVQPFEVQNNTFGGEEVCSDDLPHTTPEPTTHPHTTPHPNITTPMPTTTPPPPHEGTWYVKGKDGKPCLLADAAIQLKIPYNTTGNKTRTAFIDVPRAATAGGSCGANNSSLSLHFNPGNVTLQLGFRKEGKMKTDFVLWSAVVTYKEDPVIFKNTSSPGRRVKLENKSLKKFETKLGMAYKCDSKVALSVNRSVEMEFVNTTIQPFGVEGGKFGNESVCPEDKGHTTPLPHTNHTTPLPHTNHTTPLPHTNHTTAPPHTNHTTPVPHTTPHHTTPHHTTPHHTTPPHTTDQPLVPFEPKQGNYTVKGKDNKPCILANMAIQFHIKYNKTNNKQAVARFNADVTGAIASGDCGQDKSTLTLSFFKNNFNLTFEFAKAKMGAKGGESFRAETIELSYEELEVLRFFPYAKDPGQVRQASNKSAHAFETEANHSYKCMAVYNLTLTKGVEILVSKVHLQPFGVHDGEFSAAHECSLDPKPPSSPDHSAAIAAGIVVPLVVIIAAAAGFFLYRRRKMSGNGNYESLKVNL
;
A
#
# COMPACT_ATOMS: atom_id res chain seq x y z
N MET A 1 3.78 46.18 2.72
CA MET A 1 4.56 45.25 3.57
C MET A 1 3.79 44.90 4.84
N VAL A 2 3.78 43.63 5.28
CA VAL A 2 3.26 43.23 6.59
C VAL A 2 4.42 43.34 7.60
N THR A 3 4.35 44.28 8.54
CA THR A 3 5.46 44.54 9.47
C THR A 3 5.60 43.46 10.53
N ARG A 4 4.50 42.94 11.09
CA ARG A 4 4.49 41.84 12.07
C ARG A 4 3.17 41.10 12.05
N LEU A 5 3.20 39.82 12.44
CA LEU A 5 2.00 39.07 12.80
C LEU A 5 1.82 39.11 14.32
N THR A 6 0.58 39.20 14.79
CA THR A 6 0.24 39.15 16.21
C THR A 6 -0.84 38.09 16.44
N THR A 7 -0.62 37.18 17.38
CA THR A 7 -1.61 36.20 17.83
C THR A 7 -2.10 36.58 19.22
N VAL A 8 -3.41 36.47 19.41
CA VAL A 8 -4.08 36.63 20.71
C VAL A 8 -4.70 35.29 21.09
N TYR A 9 -4.44 34.80 22.29
CA TYR A 9 -4.98 33.53 22.77
C TYR A 9 -5.37 33.59 24.25
N THR A 10 -6.47 32.93 24.60
CA THR A 10 -7.01 32.86 25.96
C THR A 10 -6.81 31.46 26.52
N LEU A 11 -6.34 31.35 27.77
CA LEU A 11 -6.07 30.10 28.45
C LEU A 11 -7.35 29.45 29.00
N THR A 12 -8.27 29.05 28.12
CA THR A 12 -9.48 28.30 28.51
C THR A 12 -9.13 26.86 28.89
N GLU A 13 -9.79 26.28 29.90
CA GLU A 13 -9.52 24.88 30.31
C GLU A 13 -9.72 23.86 29.18
N THR A 14 -10.59 24.17 28.21
CA THR A 14 -10.86 23.34 27.03
C THR A 14 -9.69 23.23 26.05
N LEU A 15 -8.74 24.17 26.09
CA LEU A 15 -7.58 24.22 25.20
C LEU A 15 -6.24 24.17 25.97
N PHE A 16 -6.25 24.64 27.22
CA PHE A 16 -5.11 24.73 28.13
C PHE A 16 -5.49 24.22 29.53
N PRO A 17 -5.89 22.93 29.66
CA PRO A 17 -6.23 22.34 30.95
C PRO A 17 -5.04 22.39 31.92
N TRP A 18 -5.32 22.60 33.21
CA TRP A 18 -4.31 22.80 34.26
C TRP A 18 -3.38 24.00 34.04
N SER A 19 -3.79 24.99 33.24
CA SER A 19 -3.15 26.31 33.23
C SER A 19 -3.07 26.87 34.65
N LYS A 20 -1.91 27.42 35.04
CA LYS A 20 -1.75 28.14 36.32
C LYS A 20 -2.60 29.42 36.39
N HIS A 21 -3.02 29.93 35.23
CA HIS A 21 -3.76 31.19 35.09
C HIS A 21 -4.90 31.02 34.07
N PRO A 22 -5.96 30.26 34.40
CA PRO A 22 -7.08 30.03 33.48
C PRO A 22 -7.82 31.35 33.15
N ASN A 23 -8.44 31.39 31.98
CA ASN A 23 -9.12 32.56 31.38
C ASN A 23 -8.26 33.84 31.19
N THR A 24 -6.97 33.84 31.50
CA THR A 24 -6.07 34.94 31.11
C THR A 24 -5.86 34.95 29.59
N THR A 25 -5.70 36.15 29.03
CA THR A 25 -5.47 36.35 27.59
C THR A 25 -4.09 36.92 27.34
N HIS A 26 -3.32 36.26 26.48
CA HIS A 26 -1.98 36.65 26.09
C HIS A 26 -1.96 37.14 24.64
N THR A 27 -1.15 38.16 24.40
CA THR A 27 -0.86 38.69 23.06
C THR A 27 0.63 38.52 22.81
N VAL A 28 0.99 37.85 21.71
CA VAL A 28 2.37 37.59 21.30
C VAL A 28 2.53 37.92 19.82
N SER A 29 3.69 38.47 19.44
CA SER A 29 3.98 38.85 18.06
C SER A 29 5.18 38.10 17.51
N SER A 30 5.21 37.94 16.18
CA SER A 30 6.38 37.48 15.45
C SER A 30 7.54 38.48 15.55
N PRO A 31 8.77 38.08 15.17
CA PRO A 31 9.75 39.03 14.65
C PRO A 31 9.13 39.92 13.56
N GLU A 32 9.68 41.12 13.38
CA GLU A 32 9.24 41.99 12.30
C GLU A 32 9.77 41.51 10.94
N ASN A 33 9.14 41.98 9.86
CA ASN A 33 9.58 41.80 8.47
C ASN A 33 9.53 40.36 7.92
N ILE A 34 8.80 39.46 8.58
CA ILE A 34 8.69 38.03 8.19
C ILE A 34 7.87 37.73 6.92
N LEU A 35 7.14 38.72 6.38
CA LEU A 35 6.31 38.58 5.18
C LEU A 35 6.56 39.79 4.26
N LEU A 36 7.70 39.71 3.55
CA LEU A 36 8.19 40.72 2.63
C LEU A 36 7.58 40.54 1.25
N ALA A 37 6.79 41.52 0.82
CA ALA A 37 6.41 41.71 -0.58
C ALA A 37 6.35 43.20 -0.92
N HIS A 38 6.68 43.52 -2.18
CA HIS A 38 6.63 44.87 -2.73
C HIS A 38 5.21 45.46 -2.71
N LEU A 39 5.10 46.79 -2.82
CA LEU A 39 3.81 47.46 -3.00
C LEU A 39 3.16 47.02 -4.32
N GLY A 40 1.83 46.98 -4.35
CA GLY A 40 1.03 46.37 -5.41
C GLY A 40 1.09 44.83 -5.50
N GLN A 41 2.01 44.16 -4.79
CA GLN A 41 2.23 42.72 -4.87
C GLN A 41 1.72 41.94 -3.64
N SER A 42 1.60 40.63 -3.82
CA SER A 42 1.11 39.67 -2.84
C SER A 42 2.22 38.70 -2.45
N TYR A 43 2.50 38.55 -1.16
CA TYR A 43 3.40 37.50 -0.67
C TYR A 43 2.72 36.15 -0.81
N ARG A 44 3.40 35.16 -1.39
CA ARG A 44 2.92 33.78 -1.50
C ARG A 44 3.96 32.81 -0.95
N CYS A 45 3.52 31.85 -0.13
CA CYS A 45 4.31 30.69 0.26
C CYS A 45 3.43 29.45 0.37
N ASN A 46 3.63 28.48 -0.52
CA ASN A 46 2.97 27.18 -0.46
C ASN A 46 3.63 26.28 0.59
N SER A 47 4.96 26.34 0.72
CA SER A 47 5.74 25.60 1.70
C SER A 47 5.36 25.88 3.16
N SER A 48 5.78 24.96 4.02
CA SER A 48 5.44 24.92 5.46
C SER A 48 6.33 25.87 6.27
N THR A 49 6.10 27.19 6.20
CA THR A 49 6.90 28.19 6.95
C THR A 49 6.57 28.22 8.45
N PRO A 50 7.52 27.88 9.35
CA PRO A 50 7.32 27.98 10.79
C PRO A 50 7.66 29.38 11.31
N VAL A 51 6.68 30.07 11.89
CA VAL A 51 6.84 31.40 12.50
C VAL A 51 6.78 31.29 14.02
N LYS A 52 7.80 31.83 14.69
CA LYS A 52 7.85 31.95 16.15
C LYS A 52 7.18 33.26 16.58
N PHE A 53 6.38 33.22 17.64
CA PHE A 53 5.69 34.35 18.24
C PHE A 53 6.16 34.48 19.69
N GLY A 54 7.18 35.32 19.92
CA GLY A 54 7.95 35.32 21.16
C GLY A 54 8.62 33.96 21.44
N SER A 55 8.70 33.59 22.72
CA SER A 55 9.28 32.32 23.20
C SER A 55 8.24 31.22 23.48
N THR A 56 6.95 31.55 23.50
CA THR A 56 5.88 30.68 24.02
C THR A 56 4.98 30.05 22.95
N VAL A 57 4.92 30.63 21.75
CA VAL A 57 4.03 30.18 20.68
C VAL A 57 4.81 30.01 19.38
N ASN A 58 4.66 28.85 18.74
CA ASN A 58 5.05 28.64 17.35
C ASN A 58 3.78 28.38 16.55
N ALA A 59 3.64 29.00 15.37
CA ALA A 59 2.61 28.67 14.41
C ALA A 59 3.26 28.33 13.06
N THR A 60 2.70 27.36 12.35
CA THR A 60 3.16 26.99 11.01
C THR A 60 2.11 27.41 10.01
N PHE A 61 2.52 28.16 8.99
CA PHE A 61 1.67 28.56 7.88
C PHE A 61 1.94 27.64 6.68
N PHE A 62 0.93 27.44 5.83
CA PHE A 62 0.98 26.62 4.62
C PHE A 62 -0.03 27.17 3.63
N GLY A 63 0.33 27.28 2.34
CA GLY A 63 -0.53 27.91 1.33
C GLY A 63 -0.89 29.38 1.63
N LEU A 64 -0.01 30.10 2.32
CA LEU A 64 -0.24 31.50 2.71
C LEU A 64 -0.10 32.42 1.50
N LYS A 65 -1.18 33.11 1.12
CA LYS A 65 -1.12 34.25 0.20
C LYS A 65 -1.74 35.50 0.84
N VAL A 66 -1.00 36.62 0.87
CA VAL A 66 -1.42 37.85 1.58
C VAL A 66 -0.93 39.11 0.88
N GLN A 67 -1.81 40.12 0.82
CA GLN A 67 -1.49 41.46 0.33
C GLN A 67 -2.19 42.50 1.24
N PRO A 68 -1.44 43.31 2.02
CA PRO A 68 -2.04 44.24 2.97
C PRO A 68 -2.46 45.58 2.37
N PHE A 69 -1.94 45.95 1.20
CA PHE A 69 -2.14 47.27 0.56
C PHE A 69 -2.32 47.12 -0.95
N GLU A 70 -2.97 48.11 -1.58
CA GLU A 70 -3.16 48.18 -3.05
C GLU A 70 -3.87 46.96 -3.66
N VAL A 71 -4.72 46.29 -2.89
CA VAL A 71 -5.65 45.26 -3.39
C VAL A 71 -6.69 45.92 -4.29
N GLN A 72 -6.70 45.59 -5.58
CA GLN A 72 -7.64 46.11 -6.57
C GLN A 72 -8.66 45.03 -6.97
N ASN A 73 -9.90 45.43 -7.26
CA ASN A 73 -10.98 44.55 -7.76
C ASN A 73 -11.23 43.27 -6.91
N ASN A 74 -10.95 43.31 -5.60
CA ASN A 74 -10.95 42.15 -4.69
C ASN A 74 -10.01 40.99 -5.13
N THR A 75 -8.97 41.30 -5.90
CA THR A 75 -7.96 40.36 -6.40
C THR A 75 -6.57 40.69 -5.88
N PHE A 76 -5.75 39.65 -5.67
CA PHE A 76 -4.31 39.82 -5.44
C PHE A 76 -3.64 40.35 -6.72
N GLY A 77 -2.66 41.24 -6.55
CA GLY A 77 -1.72 41.62 -7.62
C GLY A 77 -0.70 40.51 -7.91
N GLY A 78 0.39 40.89 -8.59
CA GLY A 78 1.53 40.00 -8.87
C GLY A 78 2.04 39.33 -7.59
N GLU A 79 2.61 38.13 -7.71
CA GLU A 79 3.03 37.35 -6.54
C GLU A 79 4.54 37.27 -6.37
N GLU A 80 4.97 37.54 -5.14
CA GLU A 80 6.35 37.44 -4.69
C GLU A 80 6.46 36.19 -3.81
N VAL A 81 7.30 35.25 -4.25
CA VAL A 81 7.34 33.87 -3.74
C VAL A 81 8.42 33.71 -2.69
N CYS A 82 8.09 33.03 -1.59
CA CYS A 82 9.00 32.82 -0.47
C CYS A 82 10.26 32.01 -0.83
N SER A 83 11.34 32.21 -0.08
CA SER A 83 12.61 31.50 -0.26
C SER A 83 12.48 29.97 -0.16
N ASP A 84 11.54 29.47 0.64
CA ASP A 84 11.27 28.03 0.79
C ASP A 84 10.63 27.39 -0.47
N ASP A 85 9.92 28.19 -1.29
CA ASP A 85 9.30 27.77 -2.57
C ASP A 85 10.23 28.01 -3.79
N LEU A 86 11.32 28.76 -3.62
CA LEU A 86 12.28 29.04 -4.69
C LEU A 86 13.28 27.88 -4.88
N PRO A 87 13.64 27.52 -6.12
CA PRO A 87 14.55 26.40 -6.37
C PRO A 87 15.96 26.72 -5.84
N HIS A 88 16.39 25.97 -4.82
CA HIS A 88 17.72 26.11 -4.22
C HIS A 88 18.83 25.85 -5.24
N THR A 89 19.45 26.93 -5.72
CA THR A 89 20.72 26.89 -6.44
C THR A 89 21.86 26.95 -5.43
N THR A 90 22.43 25.79 -5.10
CA THR A 90 23.58 25.70 -4.20
C THR A 90 24.84 26.24 -4.88
N PRO A 91 25.55 27.23 -4.30
CA PRO A 91 26.85 27.66 -4.82
C PRO A 91 27.89 26.55 -4.67
N GLU A 92 28.66 26.29 -5.72
CA GLU A 92 29.66 25.21 -5.78
C GLU A 92 30.91 25.52 -4.92
N PRO A 93 31.31 24.64 -3.98
CA PRO A 93 32.56 24.79 -3.25
C PRO A 93 33.76 24.40 -4.15
N THR A 94 34.59 25.37 -4.51
CA THR A 94 35.76 25.16 -5.39
C THR A 94 36.77 24.14 -4.84
N THR A 95 37.24 23.21 -5.69
CA THR A 95 38.61 22.65 -5.59
C THR A 95 39.14 22.18 -6.94
N HIS A 96 40.45 21.88 -7.02
CA HIS A 96 41.24 21.83 -8.26
C HIS A 96 41.01 20.58 -9.14
N PRO A 97 41.34 20.66 -10.45
CA PRO A 97 40.86 19.71 -11.46
C PRO A 97 41.67 18.41 -11.55
N HIS A 98 40.99 17.32 -11.91
CA HIS A 98 41.61 16.15 -12.53
C HIS A 98 40.74 15.64 -13.68
N THR A 99 41.34 15.49 -14.87
CA THR A 99 40.59 15.30 -16.13
C THR A 99 40.51 13.84 -16.55
N THR A 100 39.30 13.26 -16.53
CA THR A 100 38.97 12.02 -17.26
C THR A 100 37.50 12.04 -17.70
N PRO A 101 37.19 11.89 -19.00
CA PRO A 101 35.82 11.88 -19.48
C PRO A 101 35.15 10.51 -19.31
N HIS A 102 33.91 10.50 -18.84
CA HIS A 102 32.98 9.37 -18.98
C HIS A 102 31.58 9.91 -19.32
N PRO A 103 30.79 9.24 -20.19
CA PRO A 103 29.57 9.82 -20.72
C PRO A 103 28.43 9.84 -19.69
N ASN A 104 27.83 11.00 -19.50
CA ASN A 104 26.72 11.21 -18.58
C ASN A 104 25.38 10.86 -19.26
N ILE A 105 24.70 9.81 -18.80
CA ILE A 105 23.33 9.47 -19.21
C ILE A 105 22.37 9.92 -18.09
N THR A 106 21.72 11.06 -18.29
CA THR A 106 20.83 11.66 -17.29
C THR A 106 19.39 11.18 -17.49
N THR A 107 18.96 10.20 -16.68
CA THR A 107 17.55 9.76 -16.62
C THR A 107 16.79 10.61 -15.60
N PRO A 108 15.59 11.16 -15.93
CA PRO A 108 14.85 12.02 -15.00
C PRO A 108 14.30 11.25 -13.79
N MET A 109 14.40 11.87 -12.61
CA MET A 109 13.92 11.31 -11.34
C MET A 109 12.38 11.49 -11.21
N PRO A 110 11.60 10.43 -10.94
CA PRO A 110 10.15 10.52 -10.87
C PRO A 110 9.64 11.14 -9.56
N THR A 111 8.87 12.22 -9.67
CA THR A 111 8.19 12.87 -8.53
C THR A 111 7.04 12.00 -8.02
N THR A 112 7.17 11.43 -6.83
CA THR A 112 6.15 10.54 -6.23
C THR A 112 5.02 11.35 -5.58
N THR A 113 4.01 11.74 -6.37
CA THR A 113 2.70 12.14 -5.82
C THR A 113 2.09 10.94 -5.07
N PRO A 114 1.47 11.13 -3.88
CA PRO A 114 0.77 10.04 -3.19
C PRO A 114 -0.34 9.42 -4.05
N PRO A 115 -0.60 8.10 -3.94
CA PRO A 115 -1.71 7.48 -4.66
C PRO A 115 -3.05 8.11 -4.24
N PRO A 116 -4.00 8.30 -5.17
CA PRO A 116 -5.29 8.90 -4.86
C PRO A 116 -6.09 8.02 -3.88
N PRO A 117 -6.86 8.62 -2.95
CA PRO A 117 -7.66 7.87 -2.00
C PRO A 117 -8.72 7.00 -2.71
N HIS A 118 -9.16 5.93 -2.04
CA HIS A 118 -10.11 4.98 -2.63
C HIS A 118 -11.55 5.51 -2.61
N GLU A 119 -12.18 5.57 -3.78
CA GLU A 119 -13.61 5.87 -3.94
C GLU A 119 -14.49 4.87 -3.16
N GLY A 120 -15.48 5.37 -2.42
CA GLY A 120 -16.55 4.59 -1.82
C GLY A 120 -17.93 5.08 -2.23
N THR A 121 -18.91 4.18 -2.18
CA THR A 121 -20.32 4.43 -2.52
C THR A 121 -21.19 4.16 -1.31
N TRP A 122 -21.97 5.15 -0.90
CA TRP A 122 -22.79 5.10 0.32
C TRP A 122 -24.17 5.72 0.09
N TYR A 123 -25.16 5.22 0.83
CA TYR A 123 -26.53 5.75 0.83
C TYR A 123 -27.13 5.81 2.23
N VAL A 124 -28.12 6.68 2.42
CA VAL A 124 -28.95 6.73 3.64
C VAL A 124 -30.41 6.55 3.24
N LYS A 125 -31.13 5.64 3.92
CA LYS A 125 -32.55 5.37 3.70
C LYS A 125 -33.44 6.10 4.71
N GLY A 126 -34.59 6.58 4.24
CA GLY A 126 -35.64 7.18 5.06
C GLY A 126 -36.44 6.13 5.85
N LYS A 127 -37.38 6.61 6.67
CA LYS A 127 -38.33 5.76 7.41
C LYS A 127 -39.27 4.97 6.48
N ASP A 128 -39.40 5.41 5.24
CA ASP A 128 -40.13 4.77 4.13
C ASP A 128 -39.27 3.77 3.34
N GLY A 129 -38.02 3.52 3.76
CA GLY A 129 -37.08 2.59 3.12
C GLY A 129 -36.44 3.10 1.83
N LYS A 130 -36.85 4.27 1.32
CA LYS A 130 -36.30 4.88 0.10
C LYS A 130 -34.98 5.59 0.40
N PRO A 131 -33.99 5.58 -0.52
CA PRO A 131 -32.79 6.39 -0.35
C PRO A 131 -33.15 7.88 -0.36
N CYS A 132 -32.58 8.64 0.57
CA CYS A 132 -32.75 10.09 0.69
C CYS A 132 -31.44 10.87 0.48
N LEU A 133 -30.32 10.16 0.50
CA LEU A 133 -28.98 10.70 0.32
C LEU A 133 -28.14 9.62 -0.38
N LEU A 134 -27.45 10.00 -1.44
CA LEU A 134 -26.42 9.21 -2.12
C LEU A 134 -25.08 9.96 -2.08
N ALA A 135 -23.98 9.23 -1.93
CA ALA A 135 -22.64 9.77 -1.92
C ALA A 135 -21.64 8.76 -2.50
N ASP A 136 -21.07 9.09 -3.66
CA ASP A 136 -19.82 8.51 -4.15
C ASP A 136 -18.70 9.52 -3.84
N ALA A 137 -17.62 9.09 -3.19
CA ALA A 137 -16.44 9.93 -2.96
C ALA A 137 -15.22 9.11 -2.54
N ALA A 138 -14.03 9.57 -2.92
CA ALA A 138 -12.80 9.23 -2.24
C ALA A 138 -12.52 10.28 -1.14
N ILE A 139 -12.39 9.86 0.12
CA ILE A 139 -12.27 10.78 1.26
C ILE A 139 -11.04 10.42 2.11
N GLN A 140 -10.21 11.41 2.45
CA GLN A 140 -9.04 11.24 3.34
C GLN A 140 -9.08 12.25 4.50
N LEU A 141 -8.93 11.77 5.74
CA LEU A 141 -8.74 12.61 6.93
C LEU A 141 -7.25 12.89 7.14
N LYS A 142 -6.91 14.14 7.45
CA LYS A 142 -5.56 14.58 7.82
C LYS A 142 -5.58 15.06 9.26
N ILE A 143 -4.98 14.29 10.16
CA ILE A 143 -5.08 14.48 11.61
C ILE A 143 -3.70 14.65 12.23
N PRO A 144 -3.27 15.88 12.60
CA PRO A 144 -2.08 16.08 13.40
C PRO A 144 -2.31 15.60 14.84
N TYR A 145 -1.32 14.89 15.38
CA TYR A 145 -1.30 14.34 16.74
C TYR A 145 0.10 14.48 17.36
N ASN A 146 0.16 14.53 18.68
CA ASN A 146 1.44 14.62 19.41
C ASN A 146 1.99 13.22 19.71
N THR A 147 3.31 13.09 19.68
CA THR A 147 4.02 11.85 20.04
C THR A 147 4.73 11.97 21.37
N THR A 148 5.07 10.83 21.97
CA THR A 148 5.81 10.73 23.25
C THR A 148 7.15 11.47 23.30
N GLY A 149 7.72 11.84 22.15
CA GLY A 149 8.93 12.67 22.05
C GLY A 149 8.68 14.18 21.87
N ASN A 150 7.49 14.69 22.25
CA ASN A 150 7.06 16.09 22.04
C ASN A 150 7.13 16.58 20.58
N LYS A 151 7.07 15.65 19.60
CA LYS A 151 6.99 15.96 18.17
C LYS A 151 5.57 15.75 17.67
N THR A 152 5.02 16.70 16.92
CA THR A 152 3.75 16.51 16.20
C THR A 152 3.99 15.71 14.93
N ARG A 153 3.05 14.82 14.57
CA ARG A 153 3.01 14.06 13.31
C ARG A 153 1.61 14.14 12.72
N THR A 154 1.48 13.98 11.41
CA THR A 154 0.17 13.84 10.75
C THR A 154 -0.14 12.37 10.52
N ALA A 155 -1.33 11.92 10.95
CA ALA A 155 -1.94 10.69 10.50
C ALA A 155 -2.82 10.99 9.27
N PHE A 156 -2.65 10.19 8.22
CA PHE A 156 -3.51 10.19 7.04
C PHE A 156 -4.42 8.97 7.15
N ILE A 157 -5.74 9.14 7.06
CA ILE A 157 -6.72 8.07 7.26
C ILE A 157 -7.74 8.14 6.13
N ASP A 158 -7.60 7.24 5.16
CA ASP A 158 -8.58 7.09 4.08
C ASP A 158 -9.87 6.47 4.64
N VAL A 159 -11.02 7.02 4.24
CA VAL A 159 -12.33 6.45 4.56
C VAL A 159 -12.55 5.23 3.68
N PRO A 160 -12.66 4.01 4.24
CA PRO A 160 -12.80 2.81 3.43
C PRO A 160 -14.17 2.76 2.75
N ARG A 161 -14.24 2.31 1.49
CA ARG A 161 -15.50 1.99 0.78
C ARG A 161 -16.46 1.17 1.63
N ALA A 162 -15.94 0.23 2.42
CA ALA A 162 -16.71 -0.63 3.33
C ALA A 162 -17.03 0.02 4.71
N ALA A 163 -16.89 1.34 4.87
CA ALA A 163 -17.35 2.04 6.06
C ALA A 163 -18.86 1.84 6.23
N THR A 164 -19.30 1.57 7.47
CA THR A 164 -20.72 1.39 7.79
C THR A 164 -21.45 2.71 7.62
N ALA A 165 -22.24 2.81 6.56
CA ALA A 165 -23.09 3.95 6.29
C ALA A 165 -24.34 3.92 7.17
N GLY A 166 -24.57 5.02 7.88
CA GLY A 166 -25.82 5.37 8.54
C GLY A 166 -26.10 6.86 8.34
N GLY A 167 -27.04 7.42 9.09
CA GLY A 167 -27.36 8.84 8.96
C GLY A 167 -28.80 9.17 9.33
N SER A 168 -29.32 10.24 8.75
CA SER A 168 -30.71 10.66 8.96
C SER A 168 -31.29 11.35 7.72
N CYS A 169 -32.57 11.11 7.47
CA CYS A 169 -33.37 11.75 6.43
C CYS A 169 -34.42 12.65 7.07
N GLY A 170 -34.36 13.96 6.80
CA GLY A 170 -35.30 14.93 7.37
C GLY A 170 -35.75 15.97 6.34
N ALA A 171 -36.88 16.63 6.62
CA ALA A 171 -37.52 17.55 5.66
C ALA A 171 -36.66 18.79 5.31
N ASN A 172 -35.81 19.24 6.24
CA ASN A 172 -34.90 20.39 6.09
C ASN A 172 -33.41 20.02 6.23
N ASN A 173 -33.08 19.00 7.03
CA ASN A 173 -31.72 18.56 7.33
C ASN A 173 -31.62 17.05 7.07
N SER A 174 -30.50 16.62 6.50
CA SER A 174 -30.13 15.20 6.36
C SER A 174 -28.67 15.02 6.76
N SER A 175 -28.27 13.80 7.13
CA SER A 175 -26.86 13.52 7.42
C SER A 175 -26.42 12.16 6.90
N LEU A 176 -25.15 12.06 6.53
CA LEU A 176 -24.44 10.82 6.24
C LEU A 176 -23.43 10.59 7.37
N SER A 177 -23.45 9.42 7.98
CA SER A 177 -22.48 8.98 8.99
C SER A 177 -21.73 7.75 8.46
N LEU A 178 -20.41 7.83 8.38
CA LEU A 178 -19.52 6.73 7.96
C LEU A 178 -18.69 6.28 9.16
N HIS A 179 -18.93 5.07 9.64
CA HIS A 179 -18.19 4.47 10.77
C HIS A 179 -17.25 3.36 10.31
N PHE A 180 -16.01 3.35 10.80
CA PHE A 180 -15.01 2.33 10.45
C PHE A 180 -13.93 2.13 11.53
N ASN A 181 -13.11 1.10 11.33
CA ASN A 181 -12.00 0.70 12.20
C ASN A 181 -10.75 0.38 11.35
N PRO A 182 -9.52 0.40 11.90
CA PRO A 182 -9.13 0.67 13.29
C PRO A 182 -9.40 2.12 13.75
N GLY A 183 -9.15 2.43 15.03
CA GLY A 183 -9.34 3.79 15.55
C GLY A 183 -10.78 4.21 15.87
N ASN A 184 -11.80 3.34 15.70
CA ASN A 184 -13.21 3.64 15.97
C ASN A 184 -13.62 5.00 15.39
N VAL A 185 -13.34 5.20 14.10
CA VAL A 185 -13.53 6.49 13.43
C VAL A 185 -14.99 6.61 13.01
N THR A 186 -15.59 7.76 13.30
CA THR A 186 -16.91 8.15 12.80
C THR A 186 -16.82 9.53 12.18
N LEU A 187 -16.96 9.58 10.86
CA LEU A 187 -17.21 10.79 10.10
C LEU A 187 -18.73 11.00 10.03
N GLN A 188 -19.21 12.23 10.28
CA GLN A 188 -20.59 12.63 9.99
C GLN A 188 -20.62 13.94 9.19
N LEU A 189 -21.27 13.92 8.04
CA LEU A 189 -21.52 15.06 7.16
C LEU A 189 -23.00 15.47 7.29
N GLY A 190 -23.24 16.73 7.65
CA GLY A 190 -24.59 17.28 7.83
C GLY A 190 -24.95 18.28 6.73
N PHE A 191 -26.03 17.98 6.03
CA PHE A 191 -26.59 18.76 4.93
C PHE A 191 -27.88 19.45 5.37
N ARG A 192 -28.16 20.63 4.81
CA ARG A 192 -29.40 21.38 5.03
C ARG A 192 -29.88 22.00 3.73
N LYS A 193 -31.17 22.30 3.67
CA LYS A 193 -31.74 23.16 2.63
C LYS A 193 -31.39 24.63 2.91
N GLU A 194 -31.01 25.36 1.87
CA GLU A 194 -30.64 26.77 1.92
C GLU A 194 -31.35 27.57 0.80
N GLY A 195 -31.18 28.90 0.79
CA GLY A 195 -31.93 29.81 -0.08
C GLY A 195 -33.33 30.17 0.46
N LYS A 196 -33.88 31.32 0.02
CA LYS A 196 -35.17 31.85 0.51
C LYS A 196 -36.34 30.89 0.31
N MET A 197 -36.33 30.12 -0.78
CA MET A 197 -37.35 29.12 -1.10
C MET A 197 -36.94 27.69 -0.74
N LYS A 198 -35.81 27.49 -0.03
CA LYS A 198 -35.26 26.17 0.32
C LYS A 198 -35.07 25.25 -0.90
N THR A 199 -34.68 25.85 -2.03
CA THR A 199 -34.50 25.24 -3.36
C THR A 199 -33.16 24.53 -3.53
N ASP A 200 -32.22 24.80 -2.64
CA ASP A 200 -30.82 24.42 -2.75
C ASP A 200 -30.41 23.64 -1.50
N PHE A 201 -29.36 22.82 -1.58
CA PHE A 201 -28.73 22.18 -0.44
C PHE A 201 -27.29 22.66 -0.26
N VAL A 202 -26.78 22.55 0.97
CA VAL A 202 -25.39 22.84 1.31
C VAL A 202 -24.89 21.88 2.40
N LEU A 203 -23.62 21.48 2.33
CA LEU A 203 -22.91 20.88 3.45
C LEU A 203 -22.61 21.99 4.47
N TRP A 204 -23.32 21.99 5.60
CA TRP A 204 -23.18 23.01 6.64
C TRP A 204 -22.38 22.54 7.86
N SER A 205 -22.23 21.23 8.04
CA SER A 205 -21.47 20.68 9.16
C SER A 205 -20.69 19.42 8.80
N ALA A 206 -19.55 19.25 9.47
CA ALA A 206 -18.73 18.05 9.45
C ALA A 206 -18.27 17.75 10.87
N VAL A 207 -18.42 16.50 11.30
CA VAL A 207 -18.01 16.00 12.62
C VAL A 207 -17.08 14.83 12.40
N VAL A 208 -15.94 14.80 13.10
CA VAL A 208 -15.01 13.66 13.09
C VAL A 208 -14.77 13.24 14.53
N THR A 209 -15.12 11.99 14.84
CA THR A 209 -14.82 11.33 16.11
C THR A 209 -13.83 10.21 15.86
N TYR A 210 -12.79 10.08 16.69
CA TYR A 210 -11.81 9.01 16.59
C TYR A 210 -11.22 8.67 17.97
N LYS A 211 -10.58 7.51 18.05
CA LYS A 211 -9.70 7.08 19.14
C LYS A 211 -8.25 7.19 18.65
N GLU A 212 -7.36 7.73 19.48
CA GLU A 212 -5.91 7.73 19.24
C GLU A 212 -5.33 6.31 19.42
N ASP A 213 -5.68 5.45 18.48
CA ASP A 213 -5.29 4.05 18.39
C ASP A 213 -3.85 3.93 17.86
N PRO A 214 -2.92 3.28 18.59
CA PRO A 214 -1.51 3.13 18.17
C PRO A 214 -1.30 2.49 16.80
N VAL A 215 -2.28 1.74 16.26
CA VAL A 215 -2.23 1.18 14.90
C VAL A 215 -2.16 2.29 13.84
N ILE A 216 -2.87 3.40 14.07
CA ILE A 216 -2.90 4.59 13.22
C ILE A 216 -1.91 5.65 13.73
N PHE A 217 -2.05 6.02 15.00
CA PHE A 217 -1.37 7.15 15.64
C PHE A 217 -0.05 6.69 16.27
N LYS A 218 0.87 6.22 15.42
CA LYS A 218 2.16 5.62 15.81
C LYS A 218 2.95 6.52 16.78
N ASN A 219 3.22 6.00 17.98
CA ASN A 219 3.89 6.68 19.10
C ASN A 219 3.13 7.88 19.68
N THR A 220 1.79 7.92 19.60
CA THR A 220 0.98 8.97 20.25
C THR A 220 1.33 9.14 21.74
N SER A 221 1.35 10.40 22.20
CA SER A 221 1.46 10.76 23.62
C SER A 221 0.18 10.49 24.42
N SER A 222 -0.89 10.01 23.80
CA SER A 222 -2.22 9.84 24.42
C SER A 222 -2.96 8.60 23.88
N PRO A 223 -2.36 7.39 23.97
CA PRO A 223 -2.93 6.18 23.41
C PRO A 223 -4.32 5.88 24.00
N GLY A 224 -5.28 5.63 23.13
CA GLY A 224 -6.66 5.35 23.48
C GLY A 224 -7.53 6.57 23.82
N ARG A 225 -6.98 7.79 23.81
CA ARG A 225 -7.75 9.04 23.96
C ARG A 225 -8.83 9.13 22.89
N ARG A 226 -10.07 9.43 23.30
CA ARG A 226 -11.16 9.74 22.35
C ARG A 226 -11.18 11.23 22.07
N VAL A 227 -11.25 11.59 20.78
CA VAL A 227 -11.32 12.97 20.30
C VAL A 227 -12.57 13.11 19.45
N LYS A 228 -13.31 14.20 19.65
CA LYS A 228 -14.43 14.62 18.79
C LYS A 228 -14.18 16.07 18.36
N LEU A 229 -14.25 16.31 17.06
CA LEU A 229 -14.12 17.63 16.43
C LEU A 229 -15.35 17.90 15.58
N GLU A 230 -15.78 19.17 15.50
CA GLU A 230 -16.93 19.56 14.68
C GLU A 230 -16.77 20.98 14.11
N ASN A 231 -17.10 21.12 12.83
CA ASN A 231 -17.39 22.39 12.18
C ASN A 231 -18.91 22.44 11.89
N LYS A 232 -19.57 23.55 12.18
CA LYS A 232 -21.01 23.79 11.99
C LYS A 232 -21.30 25.07 11.17
N SER A 233 -20.28 25.57 10.48
CA SER A 233 -20.28 26.81 9.71
C SER A 233 -19.73 26.61 8.30
N LEU A 234 -19.79 25.37 7.77
CA LEU A 234 -19.40 25.10 6.39
C LEU A 234 -20.40 25.71 5.40
N LYS A 235 -19.88 26.05 4.22
CA LYS A 235 -20.63 26.42 3.01
C LYS A 235 -19.93 25.79 1.81
N LYS A 236 -20.17 24.49 1.62
CA LYS A 236 -19.51 23.66 0.60
C LYS A 236 -20.53 22.69 -0.01
N PHE A 237 -20.20 22.16 -1.20
CA PHE A 237 -21.08 21.28 -1.98
C PHE A 237 -22.48 21.90 -2.17
N GLU A 238 -22.54 23.19 -2.53
CA GLU A 238 -23.79 23.93 -2.72
C GLU A 238 -24.37 23.63 -4.10
N THR A 239 -25.62 23.14 -4.17
CA THR A 239 -26.27 22.68 -5.42
C THR A 239 -27.79 22.64 -5.26
N LYS A 240 -28.53 22.75 -6.37
CA LYS A 240 -30.00 22.69 -6.40
C LYS A 240 -30.54 21.34 -5.93
N LEU A 241 -31.68 21.32 -5.25
CA LEU A 241 -32.37 20.08 -4.91
C LEU A 241 -32.78 19.30 -6.16
N GLY A 242 -32.62 17.96 -6.10
CA GLY A 242 -32.85 17.07 -7.25
C GLY A 242 -31.65 16.95 -8.20
N MET A 243 -30.61 17.79 -8.04
CA MET A 243 -29.33 17.65 -8.71
C MET A 243 -28.29 16.99 -7.78
N ALA A 244 -27.26 16.39 -8.36
CA ALA A 244 -26.09 15.91 -7.63
C ALA A 244 -24.96 16.94 -7.71
N TYR A 245 -24.27 17.24 -6.61
CA TYR A 245 -23.01 17.98 -6.68
C TYR A 245 -21.92 17.02 -7.21
N LYS A 246 -21.18 17.44 -8.23
CA LYS A 246 -20.12 16.64 -8.88
C LYS A 246 -18.80 17.41 -8.84
N CYS A 247 -17.73 16.79 -8.36
CA CYS A 247 -16.39 17.37 -8.39
C CYS A 247 -15.32 16.28 -8.42
N ASP A 248 -14.56 16.22 -9.50
CA ASP A 248 -13.44 15.27 -9.63
C ASP A 248 -12.15 15.86 -9.04
N SER A 249 -11.96 17.18 -9.17
CA SER A 249 -10.94 17.95 -8.45
C SER A 249 -11.00 17.80 -6.93
N LYS A 250 -9.82 17.91 -6.30
CA LYS A 250 -9.65 17.77 -4.86
C LYS A 250 -10.25 18.94 -4.06
N VAL A 251 -11.28 18.69 -3.26
CA VAL A 251 -11.88 19.69 -2.35
C VAL A 251 -11.47 19.44 -0.90
N ALA A 252 -10.90 20.45 -0.24
CA ALA A 252 -10.50 20.40 1.17
C ALA A 252 -11.56 21.02 2.11
N LEU A 253 -11.84 20.36 3.23
CA LEU A 253 -12.73 20.82 4.32
C LEU A 253 -11.99 20.85 5.66
N SER A 254 -11.87 22.03 6.29
CA SER A 254 -11.33 22.15 7.65
C SER A 254 -12.39 21.80 8.70
N VAL A 255 -12.17 20.72 9.47
CA VAL A 255 -13.06 20.27 10.56
C VAL A 255 -12.78 21.05 11.85
N ASN A 256 -11.54 21.50 12.05
CA ASN A 256 -11.18 22.58 12.98
C ASN A 256 -9.93 23.31 12.45
N ARG A 257 -9.18 24.01 13.31
CA ARG A 257 -7.92 24.70 12.96
C ARG A 257 -6.73 23.79 12.59
N SER A 258 -6.89 22.47 12.60
CA SER A 258 -5.76 21.53 12.47
C SER A 258 -6.12 20.20 11.78
N VAL A 259 -7.37 19.74 11.88
CA VAL A 259 -7.87 18.56 11.19
C VAL A 259 -8.59 18.97 9.90
N GLU A 260 -8.13 18.38 8.81
CA GLU A 260 -8.68 18.56 7.47
C GLU A 260 -9.27 17.24 6.94
N MET A 261 -10.19 17.36 6.00
CA MET A 261 -10.80 16.25 5.28
C MET A 261 -10.81 16.60 3.80
N GLU A 262 -10.09 15.83 2.99
CA GLU A 262 -10.04 15.99 1.54
C GLU A 262 -11.00 15.04 0.85
N PHE A 263 -11.61 15.51 -0.23
CA PHE A 263 -12.55 14.83 -1.09
C PHE A 263 -12.01 14.85 -2.53
N VAL A 264 -12.10 13.72 -3.23
CA VAL A 264 -11.73 13.53 -4.65
C VAL A 264 -12.83 12.68 -5.30
N ASN A 265 -13.06 12.82 -6.62
CA ASN A 265 -14.04 12.04 -7.39
C ASN A 265 -15.40 11.94 -6.68
N THR A 266 -15.94 13.10 -6.27
CA THR A 266 -17.09 13.23 -5.38
C THR A 266 -18.37 13.55 -6.15
N THR A 267 -19.33 12.64 -6.08
CA THR A 267 -20.72 12.82 -6.53
C THR A 267 -21.65 12.68 -5.32
N ILE A 268 -22.31 13.76 -4.88
CA ILE A 268 -23.12 13.74 -3.66
C ILE A 268 -24.47 14.45 -3.81
N GLN A 269 -25.53 13.78 -3.37
CA GLN A 269 -26.91 14.28 -3.45
C GLN A 269 -27.67 13.96 -2.16
N PRO A 270 -27.80 14.91 -1.23
CA PRO A 270 -28.78 14.87 -0.16
C PRO A 270 -30.13 15.41 -0.64
N PHE A 271 -31.22 14.80 -0.15
CA PHE A 271 -32.61 15.09 -0.52
C PHE A 271 -32.93 14.83 -2.01
N GLY A 272 -34.22 14.64 -2.32
CA GLY A 272 -34.70 14.56 -3.72
C GLY A 272 -34.05 13.45 -4.56
N VAL A 273 -33.67 12.34 -3.94
CA VAL A 273 -33.11 11.16 -4.62
C VAL A 273 -34.27 10.36 -5.21
N GLU A 274 -34.33 10.25 -6.53
CA GLU A 274 -35.38 9.53 -7.25
C GLU A 274 -34.84 8.22 -7.85
N GLY A 275 -35.67 7.16 -7.84
CA GLY A 275 -35.29 5.84 -8.36
C GLY A 275 -34.07 5.17 -7.70
N GLY A 276 -33.51 5.76 -6.64
CA GLY A 276 -32.23 5.34 -6.05
C GLY A 276 -31.00 5.68 -6.89
N LYS A 277 -31.08 6.72 -7.73
CA LYS A 277 -29.99 7.21 -8.57
C LYS A 277 -29.69 8.68 -8.28
N PHE A 278 -28.51 9.13 -8.68
CA PHE A 278 -28.22 10.56 -8.80
C PHE A 278 -29.10 11.18 -9.89
N GLY A 279 -29.54 12.42 -9.66
CA GLY A 279 -30.11 13.29 -10.68
C GLY A 279 -29.02 14.01 -11.49
N ASN A 280 -29.41 15.02 -12.25
CA ASN A 280 -28.48 15.76 -13.12
C ASN A 280 -27.33 16.38 -12.33
N GLU A 281 -26.11 16.30 -12.86
CA GLU A 281 -24.90 16.76 -12.18
C GLU A 281 -24.73 18.28 -12.22
N SER A 282 -24.26 18.83 -11.11
CA SER A 282 -23.82 20.20 -10.93
C SER A 282 -22.32 20.18 -10.68
N VAL A 283 -21.55 20.33 -11.76
CA VAL A 283 -20.08 20.32 -11.72
C VAL A 283 -19.58 21.49 -10.88
N CYS A 284 -18.57 21.26 -10.05
CA CYS A 284 -18.00 22.25 -9.13
C CYS A 284 -17.25 23.40 -9.85
N PRO A 285 -16.96 24.51 -9.15
CA PRO A 285 -16.09 25.57 -9.68
C PRO A 285 -14.69 25.08 -10.06
N GLU A 286 -14.13 24.14 -9.30
CA GLU A 286 -12.75 23.65 -9.45
C GLU A 286 -12.52 22.98 -10.82
N ASP A 287 -13.41 22.09 -11.27
CA ASP A 287 -13.30 21.39 -12.56
C ASP A 287 -13.53 22.30 -13.79
N LYS A 288 -14.25 23.42 -13.61
CA LYS A 288 -14.58 24.34 -14.72
C LYS A 288 -13.35 25.06 -15.29
N GLY A 289 -12.20 25.00 -14.60
CA GLY A 289 -10.93 25.51 -15.08
C GLY A 289 -10.05 24.51 -15.85
N HIS A 290 -10.52 23.29 -16.15
CA HIS A 290 -9.68 22.21 -16.71
C HIS A 290 -10.21 21.51 -17.97
N THR A 291 -11.11 22.16 -18.71
CA THR A 291 -11.63 21.62 -19.98
C THR A 291 -10.69 21.87 -21.17
N THR A 292 -9.74 20.96 -21.41
CA THR A 292 -9.27 20.68 -22.78
C THR A 292 -10.18 19.60 -23.39
N PRO A 293 -10.94 19.86 -24.47
CA PRO A 293 -11.91 18.88 -24.98
C PRO A 293 -11.23 17.70 -25.67
N LEU A 294 -11.39 16.49 -25.11
CA LEU A 294 -11.20 15.23 -25.83
C LEU A 294 -12.55 14.82 -26.47
N PRO A 295 -12.61 14.57 -27.79
CA PRO A 295 -13.88 14.37 -28.48
C PRO A 295 -14.43 12.96 -28.29
N HIS A 296 -15.42 12.82 -27.40
CA HIS A 296 -16.22 11.59 -27.33
C HIS A 296 -17.32 11.57 -28.40
N THR A 297 -16.98 11.07 -29.59
CA THR A 297 -17.97 10.76 -30.63
C THR A 297 -18.82 9.55 -30.23
N ASN A 298 -20.08 9.79 -29.87
CA ASN A 298 -21.20 8.87 -30.13
C ASN A 298 -22.55 9.60 -29.93
N HIS A 299 -22.88 10.49 -30.87
CA HIS A 299 -24.26 10.98 -30.98
C HIS A 299 -25.13 9.89 -31.61
N THR A 300 -26.13 9.43 -30.87
CA THR A 300 -27.33 8.80 -31.44
C THR A 300 -28.53 9.46 -30.78
N THR A 301 -29.31 10.20 -31.54
CA THR A 301 -30.48 10.95 -31.07
C THR A 301 -31.58 10.82 -32.13
N PRO A 302 -32.84 10.53 -31.77
CA PRO A 302 -33.85 10.16 -32.78
C PRO A 302 -34.32 11.33 -33.65
N LEU A 303 -34.81 11.02 -34.85
CA LEU A 303 -35.50 11.99 -35.71
C LEU A 303 -36.87 12.35 -35.11
N PRO A 304 -37.26 13.64 -35.08
CA PRO A 304 -38.67 14.02 -35.03
C PRO A 304 -39.28 13.94 -36.44
N HIS A 305 -40.41 13.26 -36.59
CA HIS A 305 -41.21 13.30 -37.81
C HIS A 305 -42.21 14.46 -37.78
N THR A 306 -42.20 15.31 -38.81
CA THR A 306 -43.35 16.13 -39.21
C THR A 306 -43.44 16.19 -40.74
N ASN A 307 -44.58 15.78 -41.30
CA ASN A 307 -44.86 15.90 -42.73
C ASN A 307 -45.44 17.30 -43.02
N HIS A 308 -45.08 17.90 -44.16
CA HIS A 308 -45.98 18.77 -44.95
C HIS A 308 -45.50 18.83 -46.40
N THR A 309 -46.37 19.28 -47.32
CA THR A 309 -46.43 18.72 -48.68
C THR A 309 -46.75 19.77 -49.75
N THR A 310 -45.89 19.89 -50.78
CA THR A 310 -46.21 20.41 -52.15
C THR A 310 -46.52 21.94 -52.23
N PRO A 311 -46.35 22.65 -53.39
CA PRO A 311 -46.00 22.20 -54.76
C PRO A 311 -44.71 22.74 -55.40
N LEU A 312 -44.44 22.14 -56.56
CA LEU A 312 -43.52 22.49 -57.65
C LEU A 312 -43.85 23.85 -58.33
N PRO A 313 -42.98 24.44 -59.21
CA PRO A 313 -42.42 23.80 -60.42
C PRO A 313 -40.89 24.07 -60.63
N HIS A 314 -40.20 23.72 -61.75
CA HIS A 314 -40.66 23.34 -63.10
C HIS A 314 -39.68 22.39 -63.89
N THR A 315 -39.72 22.51 -65.22
CA THR A 315 -38.97 21.88 -66.35
C THR A 315 -37.48 22.30 -66.43
N ASN A 316 -36.52 21.64 -67.13
CA ASN A 316 -36.41 20.43 -68.01
C ASN A 316 -34.87 20.12 -68.22
N HIS A 317 -34.32 19.12 -68.94
CA HIS A 317 -34.79 18.00 -69.81
C HIS A 317 -33.70 16.88 -69.96
N THR A 318 -34.09 15.72 -70.51
CA THR A 318 -33.48 14.83 -71.56
C THR A 318 -31.94 14.86 -71.82
N THR A 319 -31.18 13.76 -71.98
CA THR A 319 -31.46 12.45 -72.63
C THR A 319 -30.68 11.26 -71.99
N ALA A 320 -30.99 10.01 -72.37
CA ALA A 320 -30.52 8.75 -71.75
C ALA A 320 -29.59 7.89 -72.70
N PRO A 321 -29.19 6.63 -72.35
CA PRO A 321 -27.90 6.02 -72.78
C PRO A 321 -28.01 4.91 -73.86
N PRO A 322 -26.95 4.06 -74.07
CA PRO A 322 -27.04 2.69 -73.51
C PRO A 322 -25.72 1.98 -73.06
N HIS A 323 -25.92 1.01 -72.16
CA HIS A 323 -25.38 -0.38 -72.04
C HIS A 323 -24.47 -0.98 -73.16
N THR A 324 -23.61 -2.02 -72.99
CA THR A 324 -23.12 -2.88 -71.85
C THR A 324 -21.94 -3.80 -72.29
N ASN A 325 -21.15 -4.30 -71.33
CA ASN A 325 -20.45 -5.62 -71.21
C ASN A 325 -19.80 -6.33 -72.44
N HIS A 326 -18.55 -6.84 -72.30
CA HIS A 326 -18.32 -8.30 -72.03
C HIS A 326 -16.84 -8.78 -71.82
N THR A 327 -16.69 -9.72 -70.86
CA THR A 327 -15.71 -10.84 -70.67
C THR A 327 -14.16 -10.74 -70.69
N THR A 328 -13.61 -11.55 -69.76
CA THR A 328 -12.26 -12.12 -69.54
C THR A 328 -11.77 -13.06 -70.68
N PRO A 329 -10.47 -13.49 -70.76
CA PRO A 329 -9.87 -14.47 -69.83
C PRO A 329 -8.37 -14.27 -69.45
N VAL A 330 -7.89 -15.11 -68.52
CA VAL A 330 -6.49 -15.21 -68.03
C VAL A 330 -5.94 -16.62 -68.30
N PRO A 331 -4.64 -16.76 -68.61
CA PRO A 331 -3.87 -17.94 -68.20
C PRO A 331 -2.58 -17.60 -67.43
N HIS A 332 -2.16 -18.50 -66.53
CA HIS A 332 -0.89 -18.43 -65.81
C HIS A 332 0.28 -18.97 -66.64
N THR A 333 1.51 -18.47 -66.42
CA THR A 333 2.61 -19.27 -65.81
C THR A 333 3.90 -18.47 -65.54
N THR A 334 4.54 -18.78 -64.41
CA THR A 334 5.92 -18.43 -64.01
C THR A 334 6.91 -19.54 -64.51
N PRO A 335 8.27 -19.50 -64.35
CA PRO A 335 9.04 -18.93 -63.21
C PRO A 335 10.42 -18.28 -63.50
N HIS A 336 11.10 -17.93 -62.40
CA HIS A 336 12.53 -17.61 -62.23
C HIS A 336 13.07 -16.22 -62.65
N HIS A 337 13.26 -15.37 -61.63
CA HIS A 337 14.61 -14.89 -61.33
C HIS A 337 14.84 -14.82 -59.81
N THR A 338 16.10 -14.89 -59.38
CA THR A 338 16.48 -15.14 -57.97
C THR A 338 16.85 -13.85 -57.23
N THR A 339 16.48 -13.72 -55.95
CA THR A 339 17.01 -12.69 -55.02
C THR A 339 16.99 -13.25 -53.57
N PRO A 340 17.98 -12.97 -52.69
CA PRO A 340 18.14 -13.69 -51.42
C PRO A 340 17.10 -13.38 -50.33
N HIS A 341 17.01 -14.29 -49.36
CA HIS A 341 16.08 -14.24 -48.22
C HIS A 341 16.34 -13.07 -47.26
N HIS A 342 15.25 -12.53 -46.72
CA HIS A 342 15.17 -12.14 -45.31
C HIS A 342 13.95 -12.82 -44.69
N THR A 343 14.12 -13.52 -43.56
CA THR A 343 13.13 -14.49 -43.07
C THR A 343 12.13 -13.87 -42.09
N THR A 344 10.83 -14.07 -42.35
CA THR A 344 9.73 -13.67 -41.46
C THR A 344 9.14 -14.89 -40.74
N PRO A 345 9.12 -14.92 -39.40
CA PRO A 345 8.19 -15.73 -38.61
C PRO A 345 6.92 -14.92 -38.27
N HIS A 346 5.75 -15.57 -38.31
CA HIS A 346 4.45 -14.97 -38.00
C HIS A 346 4.01 -15.26 -36.54
N HIS A 347 3.13 -14.41 -35.97
CA HIS A 347 2.45 -14.56 -34.66
C HIS A 347 3.37 -14.61 -33.41
N THR A 348 3.10 -13.91 -32.30
CA THR A 348 1.80 -13.66 -31.64
C THR A 348 1.82 -12.34 -30.85
N THR A 349 0.71 -11.60 -30.82
CA THR A 349 0.58 -10.34 -30.06
C THR A 349 0.55 -10.55 -28.54
N PRO A 350 1.47 -9.96 -27.75
CA PRO A 350 1.39 -9.99 -26.29
C PRO A 350 0.28 -9.04 -25.76
N PRO A 351 -0.39 -9.36 -24.63
CA PRO A 351 -1.36 -8.48 -24.01
C PRO A 351 -0.73 -7.26 -23.32
N HIS A 352 -1.54 -6.23 -23.13
CA HIS A 352 -1.13 -4.88 -22.75
C HIS A 352 -0.76 -4.73 -21.26
N THR A 353 0.19 -3.82 -20.98
CA THR A 353 0.55 -3.26 -19.64
C THR A 353 1.08 -4.24 -18.59
N THR A 354 2.34 -4.06 -18.20
CA THR A 354 2.91 -4.60 -16.95
C THR A 354 3.23 -3.44 -16.02
N ASP A 355 2.51 -3.32 -14.91
CA ASP A 355 2.90 -2.43 -13.81
C ASP A 355 4.21 -2.91 -13.19
N GLN A 356 5.13 -1.99 -12.91
CA GLN A 356 6.39 -2.25 -12.20
C GLN A 356 6.71 -1.10 -11.23
N PRO A 357 7.41 -1.37 -10.13
CA PRO A 357 6.70 -1.94 -8.98
C PRO A 357 6.73 -1.02 -7.75
N LEU A 358 5.65 -1.08 -6.97
CA LEU A 358 5.62 -0.48 -5.64
C LEU A 358 6.68 -1.13 -4.73
N VAL A 359 7.42 -0.30 -3.98
CA VAL A 359 8.33 -0.70 -2.90
C VAL A 359 7.58 -1.65 -1.95
N PRO A 360 8.15 -2.81 -1.58
CA PRO A 360 7.39 -4.06 -1.56
C PRO A 360 6.28 -4.12 -0.51
N PHE A 361 5.22 -4.84 -0.90
CA PHE A 361 4.07 -5.22 -0.07
C PHE A 361 4.43 -6.30 0.98
N GLU A 362 5.53 -6.11 1.71
CA GLU A 362 6.04 -7.11 2.66
C GLU A 362 5.02 -7.45 3.75
N PRO A 363 4.75 -8.74 4.02
CA PRO A 363 3.99 -9.14 5.19
C PRO A 363 4.78 -8.81 6.47
N LYS A 364 4.05 -8.36 7.48
CA LYS A 364 4.57 -8.26 8.86
C LYS A 364 4.71 -9.67 9.43
N GLN A 365 5.77 -9.89 10.20
CA GLN A 365 5.87 -11.07 11.05
C GLN A 365 4.86 -10.92 12.20
N GLY A 366 4.02 -11.93 12.41
CA GLY A 366 3.22 -12.09 13.61
C GLY A 366 3.85 -13.14 14.51
N ASN A 367 3.64 -13.01 15.82
CA ASN A 367 4.13 -13.94 16.83
C ASN A 367 2.94 -14.67 17.43
N TYR A 368 2.96 -16.00 17.38
CA TYR A 368 1.84 -16.86 17.71
C TYR A 368 2.25 -17.93 18.73
N THR A 369 1.35 -18.22 19.67
CA THR A 369 1.58 -19.20 20.74
C THR A 369 0.31 -19.97 21.00
N VAL A 370 0.39 -21.31 20.93
CA VAL A 370 -0.67 -22.19 21.44
C VAL A 370 -0.24 -22.72 22.80
N LYS A 371 -1.22 -22.84 23.70
CA LYS A 371 -1.02 -23.30 25.07
C LYS A 371 -1.72 -24.63 25.31
N GLY A 372 -1.08 -25.48 26.10
CA GLY A 372 -1.60 -26.79 26.48
C GLY A 372 -2.74 -26.69 27.50
N LYS A 373 -3.29 -27.85 27.86
CA LYS A 373 -4.32 -27.99 28.91
C LYS A 373 -3.81 -27.57 30.30
N ASP A 374 -2.50 -27.47 30.48
CA ASP A 374 -1.81 -26.95 31.66
C ASP A 374 -1.47 -25.43 31.57
N ASN A 375 -1.98 -24.73 30.54
CA ASN A 375 -1.77 -23.30 30.28
C ASN A 375 -0.31 -22.90 29.96
N LYS A 376 0.59 -23.86 29.73
CA LYS A 376 1.97 -23.61 29.27
C LYS A 376 2.05 -23.53 27.75
N PRO A 377 2.97 -22.74 27.17
CA PRO A 377 3.24 -22.76 25.73
C PRO A 377 3.64 -24.16 25.25
N CYS A 378 3.08 -24.62 24.13
CA CYS A 378 3.40 -25.93 23.53
C CYS A 378 3.59 -25.86 22.01
N ILE A 379 3.13 -24.80 21.35
CA ILE A 379 3.55 -24.41 19.99
C ILE A 379 4.00 -22.95 20.04
N LEU A 380 5.17 -22.67 19.48
CA LEU A 380 5.66 -21.32 19.20
C LEU A 380 5.79 -21.14 17.68
N ALA A 381 5.30 -20.02 17.15
CA ALA A 381 5.32 -19.77 15.71
C ALA A 381 5.40 -18.25 15.44
N ASN A 382 6.55 -17.77 14.99
CA ASN A 382 6.70 -16.44 14.43
C ASN A 382 6.74 -16.57 12.90
N MET A 383 5.87 -15.88 12.16
CA MET A 383 5.87 -15.93 10.68
C MET A 383 5.14 -14.75 10.04
N ALA A 384 5.54 -14.39 8.83
CA ALA A 384 4.93 -13.35 8.02
C ALA A 384 4.19 -13.96 6.82
N ILE A 385 2.87 -13.76 6.73
CA ILE A 385 1.97 -14.49 5.83
C ILE A 385 1.31 -13.55 4.81
N GLN A 386 1.27 -13.98 3.54
CA GLN A 386 0.60 -13.30 2.43
C GLN A 386 -0.21 -14.31 1.59
N PHE A 387 -1.50 -14.02 1.37
CA PHE A 387 -2.43 -14.89 0.65
C PHE A 387 -2.53 -14.49 -0.83
N HIS A 388 -2.44 -15.46 -1.73
CA HIS A 388 -2.64 -15.35 -3.18
C HIS A 388 -3.79 -16.28 -3.59
N ILE A 389 -5.00 -15.72 -3.75
CA ILE A 389 -6.22 -16.53 -3.95
C ILE A 389 -6.89 -16.19 -5.28
N LYS A 390 -7.04 -17.18 -6.15
CA LYS A 390 -7.78 -17.07 -7.42
C LYS A 390 -9.27 -17.24 -7.18
N TYR A 391 -10.07 -16.29 -7.65
CA TYR A 391 -11.52 -16.30 -7.50
C TYR A 391 -12.22 -15.92 -8.82
N ASN A 392 -13.48 -16.33 -8.97
CA ASN A 392 -14.31 -15.99 -10.12
C ASN A 392 -15.07 -14.69 -9.85
N LYS A 393 -15.11 -13.78 -10.83
CA LYS A 393 -15.94 -12.57 -10.76
C LYS A 393 -17.34 -12.79 -11.34
N THR A 394 -18.27 -11.91 -11.00
CA THR A 394 -19.65 -11.87 -11.54
C THR A 394 -19.72 -11.90 -13.09
N ASN A 395 -18.73 -11.32 -13.78
CA ASN A 395 -18.58 -11.37 -15.24
C ASN A 395 -17.93 -12.67 -15.77
N ASN A 396 -17.83 -13.72 -14.94
CA ASN A 396 -17.17 -15.01 -15.19
C ASN A 396 -15.68 -14.94 -15.54
N LYS A 397 -15.00 -13.80 -15.41
CA LYS A 397 -13.53 -13.71 -15.51
C LYS A 397 -12.89 -14.07 -14.18
N GLN A 398 -11.71 -14.72 -14.20
CA GLN A 398 -10.91 -14.94 -13.00
C GLN A 398 -10.10 -13.70 -12.62
N ALA A 399 -9.82 -13.57 -11.33
CA ALA A 399 -8.89 -12.59 -10.76
C ALA A 399 -8.12 -13.21 -9.59
N VAL A 400 -7.07 -12.52 -9.12
CA VAL A 400 -6.24 -12.97 -7.99
C VAL A 400 -6.30 -11.93 -6.88
N ALA A 401 -6.85 -12.30 -5.73
CA ALA A 401 -6.75 -11.55 -4.50
C ALA A 401 -5.33 -11.69 -3.93
N ARG A 402 -4.71 -10.57 -3.52
CA ARG A 402 -3.38 -10.54 -2.89
C ARG A 402 -3.41 -9.64 -1.66
N PHE A 403 -3.17 -10.21 -0.49
CA PHE A 403 -3.24 -9.48 0.78
C PHE A 403 -2.40 -10.12 1.88
N ASN A 404 -1.85 -9.30 2.77
CA ASN A 404 -1.08 -9.74 3.94
C ASN A 404 -2.03 -10.08 5.10
N ALA A 405 -1.65 -11.06 5.94
CA ALA A 405 -2.41 -11.39 7.14
C ALA A 405 -2.40 -10.23 8.15
N ASP A 406 -3.55 -9.98 8.82
CA ASP A 406 -3.58 -9.04 9.94
C ASP A 406 -3.03 -9.70 11.21
N VAL A 407 -1.73 -9.50 11.44
CA VAL A 407 -1.02 -9.92 12.65
C VAL A 407 -1.53 -9.25 13.94
N THR A 408 -2.34 -8.19 13.84
CA THR A 408 -2.79 -7.38 15.00
C THR A 408 -4.07 -7.94 15.62
N GLY A 409 -4.99 -8.42 14.79
CA GLY A 409 -6.23 -9.08 15.18
C GLY A 409 -6.19 -10.61 15.07
N ALA A 410 -4.99 -11.20 14.94
CA ALA A 410 -4.81 -12.64 14.80
C ALA A 410 -5.03 -13.37 16.13
N ILE A 411 -5.73 -14.52 16.08
CA ILE A 411 -5.89 -15.43 17.21
C ILE A 411 -5.16 -16.74 16.87
N ALA A 412 -4.24 -17.16 17.74
CA ALA A 412 -3.62 -18.48 17.68
C ALA A 412 -4.41 -19.47 18.54
N SER A 413 -4.66 -20.66 17.99
CA SER A 413 -5.42 -21.74 18.65
C SER A 413 -4.97 -23.09 18.13
N GLY A 414 -5.37 -24.18 18.78
CA GLY A 414 -5.04 -25.55 18.36
C GLY A 414 -4.83 -26.50 19.54
N ASP A 415 -4.46 -27.73 19.22
CA ASP A 415 -4.24 -28.82 20.17
C ASP A 415 -2.78 -29.28 20.14
N CYS A 416 -2.21 -29.51 21.32
CA CYS A 416 -0.86 -30.04 21.48
C CYS A 416 -0.94 -31.52 21.92
N GLY A 417 -0.55 -32.43 21.03
CA GLY A 417 -0.52 -33.87 21.28
C GLY A 417 0.92 -34.41 21.30
N GLN A 418 1.06 -35.71 21.56
CA GLN A 418 2.38 -36.36 21.62
C GLN A 418 2.98 -36.57 20.23
N ASP A 419 2.21 -37.11 19.28
CA ASP A 419 2.69 -37.41 17.91
C ASP A 419 2.18 -36.44 16.85
N LYS A 420 1.13 -35.67 17.17
CA LYS A 420 0.54 -34.65 16.31
C LYS A 420 0.17 -33.39 17.11
N SER A 421 0.35 -32.22 16.50
CA SER A 421 -0.03 -30.91 17.04
C SER A 421 -0.71 -30.07 15.95
N THR A 422 -1.70 -29.26 16.30
CA THR A 422 -2.38 -28.36 15.35
C THR A 422 -2.16 -26.89 15.71
N LEU A 423 -1.97 -26.05 14.69
CA LEU A 423 -1.88 -24.60 14.81
C LEU A 423 -2.89 -23.96 13.85
N THR A 424 -3.99 -23.44 14.39
CA THR A 424 -4.99 -22.66 13.67
C THR A 424 -4.77 -21.18 13.94
N LEU A 425 -4.41 -20.43 12.90
CA LEU A 425 -4.29 -18.97 12.91
C LEU A 425 -5.56 -18.37 12.30
N SER A 426 -6.39 -17.77 13.16
CA SER A 426 -7.62 -17.07 12.76
C SER A 426 -7.36 -15.58 12.54
N PHE A 427 -7.73 -15.07 11.37
CA PHE A 427 -7.53 -13.67 10.96
C PHE A 427 -8.86 -13.00 10.61
N PHE A 428 -8.86 -11.66 10.56
CA PHE A 428 -9.97 -10.84 10.06
C PHE A 428 -11.33 -11.13 10.72
N LYS A 429 -11.33 -11.36 12.05
CA LYS A 429 -12.49 -11.84 12.84
C LYS A 429 -12.95 -13.27 12.50
N ASN A 430 -12.01 -14.19 12.34
CA ASN A 430 -12.21 -15.62 12.05
C ASN A 430 -12.83 -15.92 10.68
N ASN A 431 -12.90 -14.92 9.78
CA ASN A 431 -13.34 -15.09 8.38
C ASN A 431 -12.25 -15.74 7.50
N PHE A 432 -11.04 -15.90 8.05
CA PHE A 432 -9.92 -16.65 7.48
C PHE A 432 -9.29 -17.47 8.60
N ASN A 433 -9.13 -18.77 8.41
CA ASN A 433 -8.53 -19.69 9.37
C ASN A 433 -7.49 -20.55 8.63
N LEU A 434 -6.22 -20.33 8.92
CA LEU A 434 -5.10 -21.08 8.35
C LEU A 434 -4.62 -22.11 9.38
N THR A 435 -4.84 -23.38 9.10
CA THR A 435 -4.55 -24.51 9.97
C THR A 435 -3.35 -25.30 9.45
N PHE A 436 -2.35 -25.49 10.30
CA PHE A 436 -1.23 -26.40 10.09
C PHE A 436 -1.41 -27.63 10.99
N GLU A 437 -1.32 -28.83 10.42
CA GLU A 437 -1.24 -30.10 11.16
C GLU A 437 0.21 -30.58 11.11
N PHE A 438 0.88 -30.55 12.26
CA PHE A 438 2.22 -31.07 12.43
C PHE A 438 2.17 -32.51 12.91
N ALA A 439 3.05 -33.36 12.38
CA ALA A 439 3.25 -34.72 12.87
C ALA A 439 4.74 -34.98 13.10
N LYS A 440 5.05 -35.86 14.05
CA LYS A 440 6.38 -36.42 14.23
C LYS A 440 6.61 -37.66 13.37
N ALA A 441 7.83 -37.84 12.88
CA ALA A 441 8.28 -39.00 12.12
C ALA A 441 9.62 -39.52 12.66
N LYS A 442 9.86 -40.83 12.58
CA LYS A 442 11.11 -41.44 13.08
C LYS A 442 12.24 -41.33 12.06
N MET A 443 13.37 -40.76 12.46
CA MET A 443 14.56 -40.60 11.63
C MET A 443 15.43 -41.87 11.64
N GLY A 444 15.11 -42.78 10.72
CA GLY A 444 15.94 -43.93 10.35
C GLY A 444 16.22 -44.92 11.49
N ALA A 445 17.21 -45.79 11.27
CA ALA A 445 17.54 -46.88 12.19
C ALA A 445 18.24 -46.45 13.50
N LYS A 446 18.57 -45.16 13.66
CA LYS A 446 19.28 -44.62 14.84
C LYS A 446 18.36 -43.97 15.89
N GLY A 447 17.05 -43.92 15.65
CA GLY A 447 16.05 -43.62 16.69
C GLY A 447 15.81 -42.14 17.01
N GLY A 448 16.17 -41.21 16.13
CA GLY A 448 15.76 -39.80 16.26
C GLY A 448 14.30 -39.58 15.88
N GLU A 449 13.77 -38.40 16.21
CA GLU A 449 12.47 -37.92 15.73
C GLU A 449 12.64 -36.60 14.96
N SER A 450 11.91 -36.43 13.86
CA SER A 450 11.69 -35.17 13.16
C SER A 450 10.24 -34.73 13.30
N PHE A 451 9.94 -33.46 13.04
CA PHE A 451 8.59 -32.96 12.77
C PHE A 451 8.50 -32.33 11.40
N ARG A 452 7.29 -32.26 10.84
CA ARG A 452 6.93 -31.46 9.65
C ARG A 452 5.45 -31.10 9.65
N ALA A 453 5.05 -30.12 8.85
CA ALA A 453 3.64 -29.90 8.50
C ALA A 453 3.22 -30.93 7.44
N GLU A 454 2.24 -31.77 7.76
CA GLU A 454 1.67 -32.76 6.81
C GLU A 454 0.46 -32.19 6.08
N THR A 455 -0.52 -31.69 6.84
CA THR A 455 -1.69 -30.97 6.31
C THR A 455 -1.52 -29.47 6.50
N ILE A 456 -1.84 -28.70 5.46
CA ILE A 456 -2.05 -27.25 5.56
C ILE A 456 -3.41 -26.95 4.91
N GLU A 457 -4.31 -26.33 5.66
CA GLU A 457 -5.68 -26.01 5.25
C GLU A 457 -6.00 -24.53 5.46
N LEU A 458 -6.64 -23.90 4.48
CA LEU A 458 -7.20 -22.56 4.57
C LEU A 458 -8.72 -22.63 4.41
N SER A 459 -9.42 -22.27 5.48
CA SER A 459 -10.85 -21.96 5.45
C SER A 459 -11.01 -20.44 5.30
N TYR A 460 -11.80 -19.96 4.35
CA TYR A 460 -11.99 -18.52 4.14
C TYR A 460 -13.34 -18.15 3.54
N GLU A 461 -13.86 -16.95 3.84
CA GLU A 461 -15.10 -16.44 3.26
C GLU A 461 -14.82 -15.37 2.19
N GLU A 462 -15.50 -15.45 1.02
CA GLU A 462 -15.40 -14.45 -0.05
C GLU A 462 -16.16 -13.15 0.27
N LEU A 463 -15.76 -12.46 1.34
CA LEU A 463 -16.41 -11.25 1.85
C LEU A 463 -16.03 -9.98 1.08
N GLU A 464 -17.01 -9.37 0.39
CA GLU A 464 -16.82 -8.06 -0.27
C GLU A 464 -16.42 -6.94 0.70
N VAL A 465 -16.89 -6.99 1.95
CA VAL A 465 -16.56 -5.99 2.98
C VAL A 465 -15.06 -5.95 3.33
N LEU A 466 -14.35 -7.07 3.16
CA LEU A 466 -12.89 -7.15 3.33
C LEU A 466 -12.12 -6.63 2.11
N ARG A 467 -12.81 -6.41 0.98
CA ARG A 467 -12.27 -5.93 -0.32
C ARG A 467 -11.17 -6.78 -0.96
N PHE A 468 -10.89 -7.98 -0.44
CA PHE A 468 -9.95 -8.92 -1.06
C PHE A 468 -10.50 -9.52 -2.35
N PHE A 469 -11.82 -9.73 -2.43
CA PHE A 469 -12.52 -10.36 -3.56
C PHE A 469 -13.52 -9.41 -4.25
N PRO A 470 -13.09 -8.27 -4.83
CA PRO A 470 -14.01 -7.31 -5.44
C PRO A 470 -14.77 -7.95 -6.62
N TYR A 471 -16.09 -7.82 -6.61
CA TYR A 471 -17.01 -8.42 -7.58
C TYR A 471 -16.96 -9.95 -7.63
N ALA A 472 -16.73 -10.62 -6.49
CA ALA A 472 -16.83 -12.07 -6.38
C ALA A 472 -18.17 -12.58 -6.94
N LYS A 473 -18.15 -13.72 -7.63
CA LYS A 473 -19.35 -14.29 -8.23
C LYS A 473 -20.37 -14.75 -7.18
N ASP A 474 -19.87 -15.36 -6.11
CA ASP A 474 -20.66 -15.99 -5.05
C ASP A 474 -20.17 -15.45 -3.67
N PRO A 475 -20.41 -14.16 -3.37
CA PRO A 475 -19.85 -13.49 -2.19
C PRO A 475 -20.48 -14.02 -0.89
N GLY A 476 -19.69 -13.99 0.18
CA GLY A 476 -20.09 -14.56 1.49
C GLY A 476 -20.12 -16.09 1.54
N GLN A 477 -19.66 -16.78 0.49
CA GLN A 477 -19.52 -18.23 0.51
C GLN A 477 -18.21 -18.63 1.18
N VAL A 478 -18.29 -19.59 2.12
CA VAL A 478 -17.11 -20.23 2.72
C VAL A 478 -16.45 -21.17 1.71
N ARG A 479 -15.13 -21.08 1.63
CA ARG A 479 -14.22 -21.86 0.79
C ARG A 479 -13.26 -22.64 1.67
N GLN A 480 -12.89 -23.83 1.17
CA GLN A 480 -11.90 -24.72 1.77
C GLN A 480 -10.82 -24.97 0.72
N ALA A 481 -9.55 -24.92 1.12
CA ALA A 481 -8.42 -25.32 0.28
C ALA A 481 -7.36 -26.00 1.15
N SER A 482 -6.95 -27.23 0.84
CA SER A 482 -5.92 -27.91 1.61
C SER A 482 -5.00 -28.80 0.80
N ASN A 483 -3.75 -28.88 1.27
CA ASN A 483 -2.71 -29.77 0.79
C ASN A 483 -2.32 -30.71 1.95
N LYS A 484 -2.48 -32.03 1.75
CA LYS A 484 -2.22 -33.10 2.72
C LYS A 484 -0.89 -33.82 2.47
N SER A 485 -0.01 -33.19 1.70
CA SER A 485 1.34 -33.65 1.37
C SER A 485 2.27 -32.44 1.27
N ALA A 486 2.07 -31.48 2.18
CA ALA A 486 2.82 -30.22 2.15
C ALA A 486 4.29 -30.40 2.51
N HIS A 487 4.58 -31.35 3.42
CA HIS A 487 5.91 -31.73 3.93
C HIS A 487 6.80 -30.51 4.24
N ALA A 488 6.20 -29.46 4.80
CA ALA A 488 6.85 -28.17 4.99
C ALA A 488 7.47 -28.05 6.39
N PHE A 489 8.51 -27.21 6.50
CA PHE A 489 9.18 -26.88 7.75
C PHE A 489 9.78 -28.09 8.50
N GLU A 490 10.33 -29.07 7.77
CA GLU A 490 10.88 -30.29 8.36
C GLU A 490 12.21 -30.04 9.10
N THR A 491 12.32 -30.53 10.35
CA THR A 491 13.54 -30.52 11.18
C THR A 491 13.42 -31.54 12.33
N GLU A 492 14.46 -31.70 13.16
CA GLU A 492 14.47 -32.57 14.34
C GLU A 492 13.45 -32.12 15.41
N ALA A 493 12.82 -33.06 16.12
CA ALA A 493 11.74 -32.80 17.08
C ALA A 493 12.16 -32.05 18.37
N ASN A 494 13.46 -31.93 18.60
CA ASN A 494 14.10 -31.19 19.70
C ASN A 494 14.63 -29.81 19.27
N HIS A 495 14.50 -29.43 18.00
CA HIS A 495 14.95 -28.17 17.44
C HIS A 495 13.75 -27.28 17.05
N SER A 496 14.00 -25.98 16.86
CA SER A 496 13.07 -25.10 16.13
C SER A 496 13.45 -25.03 14.65
N TYR A 497 12.47 -24.87 13.76
CA TYR A 497 12.70 -24.59 12.34
C TYR A 497 12.78 -23.08 12.13
N LYS A 498 13.78 -22.59 11.39
CA LYS A 498 13.95 -21.15 11.10
C LYS A 498 14.23 -20.93 9.61
N CYS A 499 13.56 -19.94 9.01
CA CYS A 499 13.71 -19.61 7.59
C CYS A 499 13.28 -18.16 7.34
N MET A 500 14.22 -17.28 7.02
CA MET A 500 13.96 -15.87 6.74
C MET A 500 13.39 -15.64 5.34
N ALA A 501 13.81 -16.44 4.36
CA ALA A 501 13.40 -16.43 2.97
C ALA A 501 11.89 -16.63 2.77
N VAL A 502 11.41 -16.30 1.57
CA VAL A 502 10.01 -16.53 1.17
C VAL A 502 9.82 -17.97 0.70
N TYR A 503 9.11 -18.77 1.47
CA TYR A 503 8.61 -20.09 1.08
C TYR A 503 7.23 -19.96 0.43
N ASN A 504 6.94 -20.79 -0.57
CA ASN A 504 5.66 -20.82 -1.27
C ASN A 504 4.86 -22.08 -0.93
N LEU A 505 3.74 -21.92 -0.23
CA LEU A 505 2.79 -22.99 0.09
C LEU A 505 1.66 -23.00 -0.96
N THR A 506 1.75 -23.89 -1.94
CA THR A 506 0.61 -24.17 -2.83
C THR A 506 -0.37 -25.12 -2.12
N LEU A 507 -1.56 -24.62 -1.78
CA LEU A 507 -2.64 -25.41 -1.18
C LEU A 507 -3.50 -26.06 -2.26
N THR A 508 -3.84 -25.31 -3.32
CA THR A 508 -4.51 -25.83 -4.53
C THR A 508 -4.07 -25.04 -5.76
N LYS A 509 -4.46 -25.48 -6.97
CA LYS A 509 -4.25 -24.72 -8.22
C LYS A 509 -4.83 -23.29 -8.20
N GLY A 510 -5.75 -23.01 -7.27
CA GLY A 510 -6.36 -21.70 -7.02
C GLY A 510 -5.91 -20.97 -5.74
N VAL A 511 -5.19 -21.62 -4.81
CA VAL A 511 -4.84 -21.05 -3.50
C VAL A 511 -3.36 -21.28 -3.20
N GLU A 512 -2.65 -20.17 -3.04
CA GLU A 512 -1.22 -20.06 -2.84
C GLU A 512 -0.99 -19.14 -1.63
N ILE A 513 -0.04 -19.49 -0.75
CA ILE A 513 0.28 -18.70 0.44
C ILE A 513 1.79 -18.53 0.51
N LEU A 514 2.26 -17.29 0.46
CA LEU A 514 3.65 -16.96 0.68
C LEU A 514 3.88 -16.76 2.18
N VAL A 515 4.88 -17.45 2.72
CA VAL A 515 5.27 -17.36 4.13
C VAL A 515 6.77 -17.04 4.22
N SER A 516 7.15 -16.17 5.14
CA SER A 516 8.53 -15.72 5.31
C SER A 516 8.82 -15.37 6.76
N LYS A 517 10.09 -15.13 7.11
CA LYS A 517 10.48 -14.77 8.49
C LYS A 517 9.94 -15.80 9.50
N VAL A 518 10.03 -17.07 9.14
CA VAL A 518 9.52 -18.21 9.90
C VAL A 518 10.49 -18.57 11.02
N HIS A 519 9.98 -18.71 12.24
CA HIS A 519 10.64 -19.38 13.35
C HIS A 519 9.58 -20.18 14.11
N LEU A 520 9.67 -21.50 14.09
CA LEU A 520 8.53 -22.39 14.32
C LEU A 520 8.95 -23.64 15.11
N GLN A 521 8.18 -23.99 16.15
CA GLN A 521 8.38 -25.17 16.96
C GLN A 521 7.03 -25.70 17.48
N PRO A 522 6.52 -26.82 16.95
CA PRO A 522 5.20 -27.38 17.30
C PRO A 522 5.23 -28.53 18.32
N PHE A 523 6.42 -28.91 18.79
CA PHE A 523 6.66 -29.94 19.80
C PHE A 523 7.85 -29.52 20.69
N GLY A 524 7.96 -30.09 21.89
CA GLY A 524 9.16 -29.93 22.74
C GLY A 524 9.45 -28.50 23.19
N VAL A 525 8.46 -27.61 23.25
CA VAL A 525 8.63 -26.25 23.77
C VAL A 525 8.88 -26.32 25.28
N HIS A 526 9.99 -25.73 25.72
CA HIS A 526 10.38 -25.64 27.13
C HIS A 526 10.44 -24.17 27.56
N ASP A 527 9.94 -23.89 28.78
CA ASP A 527 9.90 -22.57 29.44
C ASP A 527 9.25 -21.40 28.65
N GLY A 528 8.66 -21.69 27.48
CA GLY A 528 8.06 -20.70 26.58
C GLY A 528 9.02 -20.13 25.54
N GLU A 529 10.23 -20.68 25.42
CA GLU A 529 11.25 -20.26 24.46
C GLU A 529 11.44 -21.28 23.31
N PHE A 530 12.09 -20.84 22.23
CA PHE A 530 12.48 -21.71 21.13
C PHE A 530 13.76 -22.48 21.47
N SER A 531 13.76 -23.78 21.23
CA SER A 531 14.96 -24.62 21.19
C SER A 531 15.89 -24.21 20.04
N ALA A 532 17.12 -24.73 20.03
CA ALA A 532 18.14 -24.45 19.02
C ALA A 532 17.57 -24.50 17.58
N ALA A 533 17.92 -23.51 16.76
CA ALA A 533 17.31 -23.32 15.45
C ALA A 533 18.06 -24.07 14.34
N HIS A 534 17.33 -24.88 13.58
CA HIS A 534 17.75 -25.40 12.29
C HIS A 534 17.37 -24.39 11.20
N GLU A 535 18.37 -23.81 10.53
CA GLU A 535 18.16 -22.81 9.48
C GLU A 535 17.95 -23.47 8.11
N CYS A 536 16.95 -22.99 7.36
CA CYS A 536 16.53 -23.61 6.11
C CYS A 536 17.56 -23.44 4.97
N SER A 537 17.56 -24.39 4.03
CA SER A 537 18.41 -24.35 2.83
C SER A 537 18.09 -23.23 1.83
N LEU A 538 16.98 -22.51 2.02
CA LEU A 538 16.56 -21.36 1.22
C LEU A 538 17.15 -20.02 1.69
N ASP A 539 17.63 -19.95 2.94
CA ASP A 539 18.24 -18.72 3.44
C ASP A 539 19.61 -18.49 2.77
N PRO A 540 19.95 -17.23 2.43
CA PRO A 540 21.26 -16.92 1.86
C PRO A 540 22.36 -17.32 2.85
N LYS A 541 23.09 -18.40 2.53
CA LYS A 541 24.23 -18.83 3.34
C LYS A 541 25.19 -17.65 3.50
N PRO A 542 25.67 -17.36 4.72
CA PRO A 542 26.68 -16.32 4.90
C PRO A 542 27.89 -16.64 4.01
N PRO A 543 28.60 -15.63 3.48
CA PRO A 543 29.79 -15.86 2.68
C PRO A 543 30.77 -16.68 3.52
N SER A 544 30.98 -17.94 3.13
CA SER A 544 31.74 -18.88 3.94
C SER A 544 33.18 -18.40 4.08
N SER A 545 33.68 -18.37 5.31
CA SER A 545 35.12 -18.36 5.53
C SER A 545 35.75 -19.49 4.71
N PRO A 546 36.89 -19.25 4.05
CA PRO A 546 37.45 -20.19 3.08
C PRO A 546 37.73 -21.53 3.76
N ASP A 547 37.22 -22.60 3.14
CA ASP A 547 36.97 -23.91 3.74
C ASP A 547 38.14 -24.45 4.58
N HIS A 548 38.10 -24.22 5.91
CA HIS A 548 39.16 -24.64 6.83
C HIS A 548 39.28 -26.17 6.91
N SER A 549 38.29 -26.90 6.39
CA SER A 549 38.35 -28.33 6.06
C SER A 549 39.62 -28.70 5.27
N ALA A 550 40.06 -27.85 4.33
CA ALA A 550 41.29 -28.07 3.57
C ALA A 550 42.54 -27.66 4.37
N ALA A 551 42.47 -26.58 5.17
CA ALA A 551 43.59 -26.06 5.94
C ALA A 551 44.04 -27.00 7.07
N ILE A 552 43.08 -27.62 7.77
CA ILE A 552 43.37 -28.58 8.86
C ILE A 552 43.98 -29.87 8.31
N ALA A 553 43.54 -30.34 7.14
CA ALA A 553 44.15 -31.47 6.45
C ALA A 553 45.60 -31.15 6.04
N ALA A 554 45.85 -30.00 5.39
CA ALA A 554 47.20 -29.60 4.99
C ALA A 554 48.15 -29.42 6.19
N GLY A 555 47.68 -28.80 7.27
CA GLY A 555 48.47 -28.52 8.48
C GLY A 555 48.95 -29.77 9.23
N ILE A 556 48.28 -30.92 9.07
CA ILE A 556 48.65 -32.20 9.70
C ILE A 556 49.41 -33.11 8.70
N VAL A 557 48.98 -33.16 7.44
CA VAL A 557 49.59 -34.06 6.44
C VAL A 557 51.00 -33.62 6.05
N VAL A 558 51.25 -32.32 5.85
CA VAL A 558 52.59 -31.82 5.46
C VAL A 558 53.68 -32.19 6.48
N PRO A 559 53.55 -31.89 7.79
CA PRO A 559 54.59 -32.28 8.76
C PRO A 559 54.70 -33.81 8.90
N LEU A 560 53.61 -34.59 8.82
CA LEU A 560 53.70 -36.05 8.84
C LEU A 560 54.48 -36.61 7.64
N VAL A 561 54.24 -36.11 6.42
CA VAL A 561 54.99 -36.51 5.23
C VAL A 561 56.47 -36.14 5.35
N VAL A 562 56.78 -34.96 5.89
CA VAL A 562 58.18 -34.54 6.15
C VAL A 562 58.86 -35.44 7.19
N ILE A 563 58.16 -35.80 8.28
CA ILE A 563 58.69 -36.71 9.32
C ILE A 563 58.92 -38.11 8.74
N ILE A 564 57.98 -38.65 7.95
CA ILE A 564 58.12 -39.96 7.29
C ILE A 564 59.27 -39.95 6.28
N ALA A 565 59.40 -38.89 5.46
CA ALA A 565 60.48 -38.74 4.51
C ALA A 565 61.85 -38.60 5.21
N ALA A 566 61.93 -37.85 6.31
CA ALA A 566 63.14 -37.73 7.13
C ALA A 566 63.51 -39.06 7.79
N ALA A 567 62.54 -39.81 8.34
CA ALA A 567 62.76 -41.13 8.92
C ALA A 567 63.22 -42.15 7.88
N ALA A 568 62.58 -42.19 6.70
CA ALA A 568 62.99 -43.04 5.58
C ALA A 568 64.38 -42.66 5.05
N GLY A 569 64.67 -41.36 4.90
CA GLY A 569 65.97 -40.85 4.50
C GLY A 569 67.07 -41.21 5.50
N PHE A 570 66.82 -41.04 6.80
CA PHE A 570 67.73 -41.47 7.87
C PHE A 570 67.94 -42.98 7.87
N PHE A 571 66.89 -43.78 7.68
CA PHE A 571 66.99 -45.24 7.61
C PHE A 571 67.80 -45.70 6.39
N LEU A 572 67.57 -45.10 5.21
CA LEU A 572 68.33 -45.38 3.99
C LEU A 572 69.79 -44.92 4.09
N TYR A 573 70.05 -43.75 4.70
CA TYR A 573 71.40 -43.27 5.01
C TYR A 573 72.13 -44.23 5.96
N ARG A 574 71.47 -44.66 7.04
CA ARG A 574 72.03 -45.64 7.99
C ARG A 574 72.26 -47.00 7.32
N ARG A 575 71.37 -47.45 6.43
CA ARG A 575 71.52 -48.70 5.66
C ARG A 575 72.68 -48.62 4.65
N ARG A 576 72.86 -47.48 3.97
CA ARG A 576 74.04 -47.22 3.12
C ARG A 576 75.33 -47.19 3.94
N LYS A 577 75.34 -46.53 5.10
CA LYS A 577 76.50 -46.51 6.02
C LYS A 577 76.84 -47.91 6.56
N MET A 578 75.86 -48.79 6.72
CA MET A 578 76.07 -50.20 7.12
C MET A 578 76.51 -51.11 5.96
N SER A 579 76.33 -50.69 4.70
CA SER A 579 76.79 -51.43 3.51
C SER A 579 78.11 -50.88 2.93
N GLY A 580 78.71 -49.88 3.59
CA GLY A 580 79.83 -49.10 3.08
C GLY A 580 81.23 -49.61 3.42
N ASN A 581 81.38 -50.83 3.96
CA ASN A 581 82.67 -51.38 4.39
C ASN A 581 82.83 -52.85 3.95
N GLY A 582 82.91 -53.05 2.63
CA GLY A 582 83.08 -54.36 1.98
C GLY A 582 84.37 -54.44 1.17
N ASN A 583 85.53 -54.17 1.79
CA ASN A 583 86.81 -54.47 1.15
C ASN A 583 87.15 -55.96 1.32
N TYR A 584 87.16 -56.62 0.17
CA TYR A 584 87.91 -57.82 -0.19
C TYR A 584 89.26 -57.98 0.56
N GLU A 585 89.55 -59.20 0.98
CA GLU A 585 90.92 -59.70 1.03
C GLU A 585 90.90 -61.18 0.61
N SER A 586 91.84 -61.57 -0.27
CA SER A 586 91.86 -62.89 -0.90
C SER A 586 93.10 -63.69 -0.48
N LEU A 587 92.86 -64.97 -0.21
CA LEU A 587 93.82 -66.07 -0.03
C LEU A 587 95.31 -65.70 0.14
N LYS A 588 95.86 -66.04 1.31
CA LYS A 588 97.13 -66.77 1.35
C LYS A 588 97.00 -68.05 2.17
N VAL A 589 97.47 -69.14 1.58
CA VAL A 589 97.72 -70.43 2.22
C VAL A 589 99.21 -70.46 2.55
N ASN A 590 99.57 -70.95 3.74
CA ASN A 590 100.96 -71.29 4.06
C ASN A 590 101.19 -72.79 3.84
N LEU A 591 102.31 -73.12 3.23
CA LEU A 591 103.24 -74.10 3.81
C LEU A 591 104.29 -73.30 4.59
#